data_AF-A0A0R3RNN1-F1
#
_entry.id   AF-A0A0R3RNN1-F1
#
_cell.length_a   1.000
_cell.length_b   1.000
_cell.length_c   1.000
_cell.angle_alpha   90.00
_cell.angle_beta   90.00
_cell.angle_gamma   90.00
#
_symmetry.space_group_name_H-M   'P 1'
#
loop_
_entity.id
_entity.type
_entity.pdbx_description
1 polymer ?
#
loop_
_entity_poly.entity_id
_entity_poly.type
_entity_poly.pdbx_seq_one_letter_code
_entity_poly.pdbx_strand_id
1 'polypeptide(L)'
;MAPVQRTTRSRPISLSAHRHRSGTMMSRRQLMLVQHYNTSEISCCVKYTIFGFNVLFWIIGFALLAVGVWAHFEKNSAYSHLNKASKFYLDPAIFLIFAGSLIFLIGFSGCVGALRENTCFLALYSTIIGLLLLAEMALVVLIFASKDWITQEFFTRLDDTVIMYRDDPDLQALIDWVQIYFKCCGMRSPNDWDMNIYFNKSSQQFSSPEAGGVPYSCCKKMRGVDGGPINFFCGHGARLFKEVIS
;
A
#
# COMPACT_ATOMS: atom_id res chain seq x y z
N MET A 1 15.48 -66.25 77.05
CA MET A 1 16.02 -65.83 75.73
C MET A 1 16.87 -64.58 75.94
N ALA A 2 18.18 -64.74 76.00
CA ALA A 2 19.20 -63.69 75.83
C ALA A 2 19.47 -63.48 74.31
N PRO A 3 20.40 -62.61 73.83
CA PRO A 3 21.13 -61.44 74.38
C PRO A 3 20.90 -60.17 73.49
N VAL A 4 21.28 -58.90 73.75
CA VAL A 4 22.55 -58.17 74.05
C VAL A 4 23.57 -58.06 72.89
N GLN A 5 23.87 -56.81 72.43
CA GLN A 5 25.18 -56.18 72.05
C GLN A 5 25.06 -55.15 70.90
N ARG A 6 25.35 -53.85 71.10
CA ARG A 6 26.64 -53.09 71.09
C ARG A 6 27.11 -52.59 69.69
N THR A 7 27.05 -51.26 69.53
CA THR A 7 28.05 -50.32 68.93
C THR A 7 29.07 -50.84 67.90
N THR A 8 29.23 -50.12 66.77
CA THR A 8 30.54 -49.56 66.33
C THR A 8 30.42 -48.68 65.08
N ARG A 9 31.25 -47.64 65.03
CA ARG A 9 31.48 -46.69 63.93
C ARG A 9 32.87 -46.97 63.37
N SER A 10 33.02 -47.26 62.08
CA SER A 10 34.27 -47.01 61.30
C SER A 10 34.17 -47.49 59.84
N ARG A 11 34.49 -46.59 58.89
CA ARG A 11 34.87 -46.81 57.47
C ARG A 11 36.23 -47.58 57.39
N PRO A 12 36.89 -47.84 56.23
CA PRO A 12 36.54 -47.72 54.79
C PRO A 12 36.89 -48.98 53.94
N ILE A 13 36.29 -49.19 52.76
CA ILE A 13 36.96 -49.82 51.60
C ILE A 13 36.50 -49.12 50.32
N SER A 14 37.47 -48.63 49.57
CA SER A 14 37.38 -48.02 48.24
C SER A 14 37.46 -49.10 47.14
N LEU A 15 37.09 -48.74 45.90
CA LEU A 15 37.11 -49.49 44.62
C LEU A 15 35.91 -50.45 44.40
N SER A 16 35.17 -50.47 43.28
CA SER A 16 35.24 -49.75 42.00
C SER A 16 33.90 -49.89 41.25
N ALA A 17 33.60 -48.87 40.43
CA ALA A 17 32.65 -48.76 39.33
C ALA A 17 31.77 -49.97 38.93
N HIS A 18 30.45 -49.79 38.95
CA HIS A 18 29.61 -50.12 37.78
C HIS A 18 28.40 -49.18 37.70
N ARG A 19 28.49 -48.27 36.73
CA ARG A 19 27.49 -47.31 36.32
C ARG A 19 26.52 -48.00 35.36
N HIS A 20 25.28 -48.25 35.77
CA HIS A 20 24.18 -48.48 34.82
C HIS A 20 23.17 -47.35 34.92
N ARG A 21 23.50 -46.25 34.23
CA ARG A 21 22.61 -45.14 33.93
C ARG A 21 21.92 -45.52 32.62
N SER A 22 20.72 -46.10 32.67
CA SER A 22 19.89 -46.22 31.47
C SER A 22 19.26 -44.85 31.21
N GLY A 23 20.07 -43.94 30.68
CA GLY A 23 19.63 -42.71 30.04
C GLY A 23 19.86 -42.90 28.55
N THR A 24 18.80 -42.98 27.77
CA THR A 24 18.88 -42.87 26.32
C THR A 24 19.50 -41.51 25.99
N MET A 25 20.77 -41.50 25.57
CA MET A 25 21.44 -40.30 25.06
C MET A 25 20.72 -39.87 23.79
N MET A 26 19.95 -38.79 23.85
CA MET A 26 19.53 -38.09 22.64
C MET A 26 20.78 -37.67 21.86
N SER A 27 20.80 -37.97 20.57
CA SER A 27 21.87 -37.53 19.66
C SER A 27 22.01 -36.00 19.69
N ARG A 28 23.22 -35.46 19.54
CA ARG A 28 23.44 -34.00 19.39
C ARG A 28 22.56 -33.38 18.29
N ARG A 29 22.19 -34.14 17.26
CA ARG A 29 21.22 -33.70 16.23
C ARG A 29 19.79 -33.63 16.76
N GLN A 30 19.36 -34.61 17.56
CA GLN A 30 18.03 -34.60 18.19
C GLN A 30 17.94 -33.52 19.28
N LEU A 31 19.02 -33.29 20.03
CA LEU A 31 19.10 -32.18 20.97
C LEU A 31 19.09 -30.85 20.24
N MET A 32 19.82 -30.68 19.13
CA MET A 32 19.76 -29.46 18.31
C MET A 32 18.37 -29.24 17.72
N LEU A 33 17.65 -30.27 17.28
CA LEU A 33 16.27 -30.15 16.76
C LEU A 33 15.26 -29.80 17.86
N VAL A 34 15.36 -30.41 19.05
CA VAL A 34 14.51 -30.09 20.21
C VAL A 34 14.85 -28.73 20.81
N GLN A 35 16.13 -28.35 20.79
CA GLN A 35 16.58 -27.02 21.16
C GLN A 35 16.06 -25.98 20.16
N HIS A 36 16.16 -26.21 18.84
CA HIS A 36 15.61 -25.31 17.80
C HIS A 36 14.09 -25.14 17.91
N TYR A 37 13.38 -26.22 18.26
CA TYR A 37 11.94 -26.21 18.50
C TYR A 37 11.58 -25.41 19.77
N ASN A 38 12.37 -25.53 20.84
CA ASN A 38 12.16 -24.78 22.10
C ASN A 38 12.76 -23.35 22.08
N THR A 39 13.68 -23.00 21.17
CA THR A 39 14.31 -21.67 21.07
C THR A 39 13.57 -20.69 20.17
N SER A 40 12.33 -21.01 19.79
CA SER A 40 11.43 -20.05 19.13
C SER A 40 10.30 -19.67 20.07
N GLU A 41 10.61 -19.39 21.34
CA GLU A 41 9.70 -18.66 22.24
C GLU A 41 9.53 -17.24 21.67
N ILE A 42 8.68 -17.12 20.65
CA ILE A 42 8.27 -15.83 20.09
C ILE A 42 7.77 -15.01 21.27
N SER A 43 8.43 -13.88 21.53
CA SER A 43 8.07 -13.03 22.65
C SER A 43 6.57 -12.76 22.63
N CYS A 44 5.93 -12.90 23.80
CA CYS A 44 4.49 -12.66 23.98
C CYS A 44 4.04 -11.36 23.30
N CYS A 45 4.84 -10.30 23.43
CA CYS A 45 4.64 -9.02 22.75
C CYS A 45 4.57 -9.16 21.23
N VAL A 46 5.49 -9.89 20.59
CA VAL A 46 5.53 -10.08 19.13
C VAL A 46 4.28 -10.82 18.65
N LYS A 47 3.82 -11.85 19.38
CA LYS A 47 2.60 -12.59 19.04
C LYS A 47 1.37 -11.68 19.04
N TYR A 48 1.19 -10.90 20.12
CA TYR A 48 0.05 -9.98 20.22
C TYR A 48 0.13 -8.82 19.23
N THR A 49 1.34 -8.31 18.95
CA THR A 49 1.56 -7.27 17.94
C THR A 49 1.20 -7.76 16.53
N ILE A 50 1.66 -8.96 16.13
CA ILE A 50 1.33 -9.54 14.82
C ILE A 50 -0.18 -9.78 14.70
N PHE A 51 -0.81 -10.32 15.75
CA PHE A 51 -2.25 -10.51 15.77
C PHE A 51 -3.01 -9.18 15.64
N GLY A 52 -2.60 -8.15 16.39
CA GLY A 52 -3.20 -6.82 16.33
C GLY A 52 -3.09 -6.18 14.93
N PHE A 53 -1.90 -6.26 14.31
CA PHE A 53 -1.72 -5.76 12.94
C PHE A 53 -2.57 -6.52 11.92
N ASN A 54 -2.69 -7.85 12.03
CA ASN A 54 -3.55 -8.64 11.15
C ASN A 54 -5.03 -8.24 11.27
N VAL A 55 -5.52 -7.98 12.49
CA VAL A 55 -6.89 -7.49 12.71
C VAL A 55 -7.07 -6.09 12.11
N LEU A 56 -6.09 -5.20 12.28
CA LEU A 56 -6.13 -3.86 11.70
C LEU A 56 -6.19 -3.92 10.17
N PHE A 57 -5.30 -4.69 9.53
CA PHE A 57 -5.31 -4.86 8.08
C PHE A 57 -6.60 -5.52 7.58
N TRP A 58 -7.15 -6.46 8.33
CA TRP A 58 -8.44 -7.07 7.99
C TRP A 58 -9.57 -6.03 7.96
N ILE A 59 -9.67 -5.15 8.96
CA ILE A 59 -10.66 -4.06 9.01
C ILE A 59 -10.42 -3.06 7.86
N ILE A 60 -9.16 -2.67 7.62
CA ILE A 60 -8.81 -1.76 6.52
C ILE A 60 -9.19 -2.39 5.16
N GLY A 61 -8.87 -3.66 4.95
CA GLY A 61 -9.22 -4.39 3.72
C GLY A 61 -10.73 -4.44 3.49
N PHE A 62 -11.51 -4.69 4.55
CA PHE A 62 -12.97 -4.64 4.47
C PHE A 62 -13.49 -3.24 4.13
N ALA A 63 -12.95 -2.19 4.76
CA ALA A 63 -13.33 -0.81 4.46
C ALA A 63 -13.01 -0.42 3.01
N LEU A 64 -11.81 -0.76 2.52
CA LEU A 64 -11.42 -0.52 1.13
C LEU A 64 -12.31 -1.27 0.14
N LEU A 65 -12.67 -2.52 0.45
CA LEU A 65 -13.60 -3.30 -0.36
C LEU A 65 -14.99 -2.65 -0.39
N ALA A 66 -15.52 -2.22 0.75
CA ALA A 66 -16.82 -1.56 0.84
C ALA A 66 -16.83 -0.24 0.04
N VAL A 67 -15.79 0.59 0.17
CA VAL A 67 -15.64 1.84 -0.60
C VAL A 67 -15.52 1.54 -2.10
N GLY A 68 -14.72 0.54 -2.49
CA GLY A 68 -14.57 0.15 -3.89
C GLY A 68 -15.88 -0.32 -4.52
N VAL A 69 -16.65 -1.15 -3.80
CA VAL A 69 -17.97 -1.63 -4.24
C VAL A 69 -18.95 -0.46 -4.35
N TRP A 70 -18.99 0.42 -3.35
CA TRP A 70 -19.82 1.63 -3.38
C TRP A 70 -19.51 2.51 -4.60
N ALA A 71 -18.23 2.82 -4.82
CA ALA A 71 -17.78 3.65 -5.95
C ALA A 71 -18.10 3.00 -7.30
N HIS A 72 -17.97 1.67 -7.42
CA HIS A 72 -18.31 0.95 -8.63
C HIS A 72 -19.82 1.03 -8.95
N PHE A 73 -20.68 0.91 -7.94
CA PHE A 73 -22.12 1.02 -8.13
C PHE A 73 -22.55 2.44 -8.54
N GLU A 74 -22.06 3.48 -7.85
CA GLU A 74 -22.40 4.88 -8.16
C GLU A 74 -22.02 5.23 -9.61
N LYS A 75 -20.83 4.80 -10.04
CA LYS A 75 -20.37 4.97 -11.42
C LYS A 75 -21.27 4.25 -12.42
N ASN A 76 -21.70 3.02 -12.12
CA ASN A 76 -22.54 2.26 -13.03
C ASN A 76 -23.98 2.81 -13.13
N SER A 77 -24.49 3.47 -12.09
CA SER A 77 -25.80 4.14 -12.13
C SER A 77 -25.78 5.49 -12.84
N ALA A 78 -24.68 6.26 -12.77
CA ALA A 78 -24.57 7.57 -13.40
C ALA A 78 -24.19 7.52 -14.89
N TYR A 79 -23.42 6.50 -15.32
CA TYR A 79 -22.79 6.44 -16.64
C TYR A 79 -23.31 5.29 -17.54
N SER A 80 -24.58 4.91 -17.43
CA SER A 80 -25.18 3.82 -18.22
C SER A 80 -25.15 4.01 -19.75
N HIS A 81 -24.66 5.15 -20.26
CA HIS A 81 -24.70 5.49 -21.69
C HIS A 81 -23.38 5.92 -22.33
N LEU A 82 -22.25 6.07 -21.61
CA LEU A 82 -21.01 6.57 -22.22
C LEU A 82 -19.86 5.57 -22.09
N ASN A 83 -19.56 4.93 -23.22
CA ASN A 83 -18.34 4.19 -23.53
C ASN A 83 -18.09 2.86 -22.80
N LYS A 84 -18.72 1.85 -23.40
CA LYS A 84 -18.35 0.43 -23.39
C LYS A 84 -16.96 0.18 -24.03
N ALA A 85 -15.90 0.84 -23.53
CA ALA A 85 -14.52 0.63 -23.99
C ALA A 85 -13.43 1.22 -23.07
N SER A 86 -13.77 1.93 -21.99
CA SER A 86 -12.76 2.40 -21.04
C SER A 86 -12.14 1.20 -20.33
N LYS A 87 -10.83 1.03 -20.51
CA LYS A 87 -9.99 -0.07 -20.03
C LYS A 87 -10.37 -0.47 -18.60
N PHE A 88 -11.11 -1.58 -18.45
CA PHE A 88 -11.58 -2.15 -17.18
C PHE A 88 -10.46 -2.24 -16.12
N TYR A 89 -9.21 -2.41 -16.56
CA TYR A 89 -8.04 -2.53 -15.71
C TYR A 89 -7.52 -1.22 -15.08
N LEU A 90 -8.00 -0.05 -15.54
CA LEU A 90 -7.56 1.26 -15.07
C LEU A 90 -8.65 2.00 -14.26
N ASP A 91 -9.76 1.34 -13.93
CA ASP A 91 -10.78 1.92 -13.07
C ASP A 91 -10.29 1.90 -11.60
N PRO A 92 -10.14 3.07 -10.96
CA PRO A 92 -9.75 3.14 -9.55
C PRO A 92 -10.68 2.32 -8.64
N ALA A 93 -11.98 2.25 -8.96
CA ALA A 93 -12.93 1.47 -8.18
C ALA A 93 -12.66 -0.04 -8.27
N ILE A 94 -12.33 -0.56 -9.45
CA ILE A 94 -12.01 -1.98 -9.66
C ILE A 94 -10.69 -2.33 -8.96
N PHE A 95 -9.69 -1.45 -9.04
CA PHE A 95 -8.44 -1.61 -8.32
C PHE A 95 -8.66 -1.68 -6.79
N LEU A 96 -9.49 -0.79 -6.24
CA LEU A 96 -9.85 -0.80 -4.82
C LEU A 96 -10.57 -2.09 -4.40
N ILE A 97 -11.48 -2.61 -5.23
CA ILE A 97 -12.16 -3.89 -4.98
C ILE A 97 -11.15 -5.04 -4.95
N PHE A 98 -10.26 -5.12 -5.95
CA PHE A 98 -9.27 -6.20 -6.03
C PHE A 98 -8.27 -6.13 -4.88
N ALA A 99 -7.66 -4.97 -4.64
CA ALA A 99 -6.71 -4.76 -3.55
C ALA A 99 -7.35 -4.97 -2.17
N GLY A 100 -8.55 -4.42 -1.95
CA GLY A 100 -9.31 -4.60 -0.71
C GLY A 100 -9.65 -6.06 -0.45
N SER A 101 -10.08 -6.81 -1.48
CA SER A 101 -10.34 -8.25 -1.38
C SER A 101 -9.09 -9.03 -0.99
N LEU A 102 -7.94 -8.74 -1.61
CA LEU A 102 -6.69 -9.41 -1.30
C LEU A 102 -6.24 -9.16 0.15
N ILE A 103 -6.27 -7.91 0.59
CA ILE A 103 -5.92 -7.51 1.97
C ILE A 103 -6.89 -8.17 2.97
N PHE A 104 -8.19 -8.18 2.66
CA PHE A 104 -9.20 -8.83 3.49
C PHE A 104 -8.94 -10.34 3.64
N LEU A 105 -8.63 -11.06 2.55
CA LEU A 105 -8.35 -12.50 2.58
C LEU A 105 -7.08 -12.82 3.37
N ILE A 106 -6.03 -12.02 3.21
CA ILE A 106 -4.77 -12.17 3.97
C ILE A 106 -5.03 -11.90 5.46
N GLY A 107 -5.71 -10.80 5.79
CA GLY A 107 -6.05 -10.46 7.17
C GLY A 107 -6.96 -11.52 7.82
N PHE A 108 -7.98 -11.99 7.11
CA PHE A 108 -8.90 -13.03 7.58
C PHE A 108 -8.18 -14.36 7.83
N SER A 109 -7.38 -14.84 6.87
CA SER A 109 -6.60 -16.08 7.02
C SER A 109 -5.56 -15.98 8.13
N GLY A 110 -4.90 -14.83 8.29
CA GLY A 110 -3.96 -14.57 9.39
C GLY A 110 -4.65 -14.57 10.76
N CYS A 111 -5.80 -13.90 10.89
CA CYS A 111 -6.56 -13.85 12.14
C CYS A 111 -7.15 -15.23 12.52
N VAL A 112 -7.84 -15.89 11.59
CA VAL A 112 -8.47 -17.19 11.82
C VAL A 112 -7.43 -18.28 12.02
N GLY A 113 -6.34 -18.27 11.23
CA GLY A 113 -5.23 -19.21 11.38
C GLY A 113 -4.57 -19.12 12.76
N ALA A 114 -4.38 -17.90 13.29
CA ALA A 114 -3.84 -17.69 14.62
C ALA A 114 -4.82 -18.08 15.74
N LEU A 115 -6.12 -17.74 15.62
CA LEU A 115 -7.12 -18.02 16.66
C LEU A 115 -7.55 -19.49 16.72
N ARG A 116 -7.63 -20.15 15.57
CA ARG A 116 -8.05 -21.56 15.47
C ARG A 116 -6.88 -22.53 15.52
N GLU A 117 -5.65 -22.03 15.64
CA GLU A 117 -4.42 -22.81 15.52
C GLU A 117 -4.42 -23.73 14.29
N ASN A 118 -5.07 -23.27 13.21
CA ASN A 118 -5.27 -24.06 12.01
C ASN A 118 -4.06 -23.90 11.08
N THR A 119 -3.25 -24.95 11.02
CA THR A 119 -2.02 -24.99 10.22
C THR A 119 -2.26 -24.78 8.72
N CYS A 120 -3.43 -25.16 8.19
CA CYS A 120 -3.77 -24.93 6.79
C CYS A 120 -3.96 -23.43 6.50
N PHE A 121 -4.73 -22.71 7.33
CA PHE A 121 -4.92 -21.26 7.18
C PHE A 121 -3.61 -20.49 7.39
N LEU A 122 -2.78 -20.92 8.33
CA LEU A 122 -1.46 -20.31 8.55
C LEU A 122 -0.51 -20.56 7.38
N ALA A 123 -0.56 -21.74 6.76
CA ALA A 123 0.20 -22.06 5.56
C ALA A 123 -0.28 -21.26 4.33
N LEU A 124 -1.59 -21.07 4.18
CA LEU A 124 -2.15 -20.20 3.13
C LEU A 124 -1.69 -18.75 3.32
N TYR A 125 -1.79 -18.22 4.54
CA TYR A 125 -1.33 -16.88 4.89
C TYR A 125 0.16 -16.69 4.53
N SER A 126 1.04 -17.60 4.98
CA SER A 126 2.47 -17.48 4.71
C SER A 126 2.83 -17.66 3.23
N THR A 127 2.11 -18.53 2.51
CA THR A 127 2.31 -18.74 1.07
C THR A 127 1.91 -17.49 0.28
N ILE A 128 0.76 -16.88 0.57
CA ILE A 128 0.30 -15.68 -0.14
C ILE A 128 1.26 -14.51 0.11
N ILE A 129 1.66 -14.27 1.37
CA ILE A 129 2.65 -13.23 1.69
C ILE A 129 3.99 -13.49 0.98
N GLY A 130 4.47 -14.74 0.97
CA GLY A 130 5.69 -15.11 0.26
C GLY A 130 5.63 -14.82 -1.24
N LEU A 131 4.50 -15.14 -1.89
CA LEU A 131 4.29 -14.85 -3.31
C LEU A 131 4.20 -13.35 -3.58
N LEU A 132 3.55 -12.58 -2.71
CA LEU A 132 3.49 -11.11 -2.83
C LEU A 132 4.86 -10.47 -2.71
N LEU A 133 5.69 -10.92 -1.77
CA LEU A 133 7.06 -10.42 -1.63
C LEU A 133 7.89 -10.72 -2.89
N LEU A 134 7.77 -11.91 -3.47
CA LEU A 134 8.47 -12.23 -4.72
C LEU A 134 7.96 -11.38 -5.89
N ALA A 135 6.64 -11.15 -5.97
CA ALA A 135 6.04 -10.30 -6.99
C ALA A 135 6.46 -8.83 -6.84
N GLU A 136 6.54 -8.31 -5.62
CA GLU A 136 7.03 -6.95 -5.33
C GLU A 136 8.48 -6.78 -5.74
N MET A 137 9.35 -7.74 -5.41
CA MET A 137 10.75 -7.71 -5.83
C MET A 137 10.89 -7.73 -7.36
N ALA A 138 10.10 -8.56 -8.04
CA ALA A 138 10.07 -8.59 -9.51
C ALA A 138 9.56 -7.27 -10.09
N LEU A 139 8.50 -6.70 -9.52
CA LEU A 139 7.93 -5.42 -9.95
C LEU A 139 8.94 -4.27 -9.80
N VAL A 140 9.65 -4.20 -8.67
CA VAL A 140 10.68 -3.17 -8.44
C VAL A 140 11.80 -3.26 -9.48
N VAL A 141 12.27 -4.48 -9.77
CA VAL A 141 13.31 -4.69 -10.80
C VAL A 141 12.80 -4.28 -12.18
N LEU A 142 11.57 -4.65 -12.54
CA LEU A 142 10.95 -4.27 -13.82
C LEU A 142 10.78 -2.74 -13.94
N ILE A 143 10.29 -2.08 -12.88
CA ILE A 143 10.13 -0.62 -12.86
C ILE A 143 11.48 0.07 -13.05
N PHE A 144 12.52 -0.40 -12.36
CA PHE A 144 13.85 0.18 -12.49
C PHE A 144 14.46 -0.06 -13.87
N ALA A 145 14.31 -1.26 -14.42
CA ALA A 145 14.82 -1.62 -15.75
C ALA A 145 14.12 -0.86 -16.89
N SER A 146 12.83 -0.55 -16.74
CA SER A 146 12.02 0.11 -17.76
C SER A 146 11.58 1.53 -17.37
N LYS A 147 12.36 2.21 -16.50
CA LYS A 147 11.99 3.52 -15.93
C LYS A 147 11.60 4.56 -16.99
N ASP A 148 12.33 4.65 -18.10
CA ASP A 148 12.16 5.71 -19.08
C ASP A 148 10.88 5.47 -19.89
N TRP A 149 10.64 4.21 -20.27
CA TRP A 149 9.41 3.80 -20.95
C TRP A 149 8.17 3.98 -20.05
N ILE A 150 8.26 3.55 -18.79
CA ILE A 150 7.18 3.73 -17.80
C ILE A 150 6.88 5.21 -17.59
N THR A 151 7.92 6.05 -17.49
CA THR A 151 7.75 7.50 -17.30
C THR A 151 7.05 8.14 -18.50
N GLN A 152 7.43 7.78 -19.73
CA GLN A 152 6.78 8.28 -20.95
C GLN A 152 5.31 7.85 -21.04
N GLU A 153 5.02 6.57 -20.82
CA GLU A 153 3.64 6.08 -20.80
C GLU A 153 2.84 6.75 -19.68
N PHE A 154 3.41 6.90 -18.49
CA PHE A 154 2.75 7.55 -17.36
C PHE A 154 2.36 8.99 -17.70
N PHE A 155 3.27 9.79 -18.23
CA PHE A 155 2.96 11.17 -18.64
C PHE A 155 1.94 11.22 -19.78
N THR A 156 2.03 10.31 -20.76
CA THR A 156 1.06 10.23 -21.86
C THR A 156 -0.36 9.93 -21.35
N ARG A 157 -0.48 9.07 -20.32
CA ARG A 157 -1.77 8.79 -19.68
C ARG A 157 -2.28 9.96 -18.84
N LEU A 158 -1.38 10.71 -18.23
CA LEU A 158 -1.75 11.89 -17.47
C LEU A 158 -2.20 13.04 -18.37
N ASP A 159 -1.69 13.15 -19.60
CA ASP A 159 -2.15 14.17 -20.56
C ASP A 159 -3.68 14.13 -20.76
N ASP A 160 -4.28 12.93 -20.79
CA ASP A 160 -5.74 12.72 -20.87
C ASP A 160 -6.50 13.46 -19.75
N THR A 161 -5.91 13.56 -18.56
CA THR A 161 -6.54 14.25 -17.42
C THR A 161 -6.58 15.77 -17.59
N VAL A 162 -5.61 16.36 -18.29
CA VAL A 162 -5.62 17.79 -18.64
C VAL A 162 -6.67 18.04 -19.72
N ILE A 163 -6.76 17.15 -20.70
CA ILE A 163 -7.77 17.21 -21.77
C ILE A 163 -9.18 17.17 -21.15
N MET A 164 -9.44 16.24 -20.24
CA MET A 164 -10.76 16.03 -19.61
C MET A 164 -11.02 16.89 -18.36
N TYR A 165 -10.16 17.87 -18.06
CA TYR A 165 -10.23 18.65 -16.81
C TYR A 165 -11.61 19.31 -16.54
N ARG A 166 -12.36 19.68 -17.59
CA ARG A 166 -13.70 20.28 -17.47
C ARG A 166 -14.85 19.29 -17.63
N ASP A 167 -14.57 18.05 -17.99
CA ASP A 167 -15.59 17.05 -18.31
C ASP A 167 -16.08 16.33 -17.05
N ASP A 168 -15.25 16.26 -16.01
CA ASP A 168 -15.53 15.59 -14.74
C ASP A 168 -15.20 16.51 -13.55
N PRO A 169 -16.19 16.89 -12.72
CA PRO A 169 -15.97 17.76 -11.56
C PRO A 169 -15.07 17.13 -10.49
N ASP A 170 -15.08 15.81 -10.33
CA ASP A 170 -14.23 15.10 -9.37
C ASP A 170 -12.77 15.12 -9.86
N LEU A 171 -12.56 14.92 -11.17
CA LEU A 171 -11.25 15.07 -11.80
C LEU A 171 -10.72 16.49 -11.65
N GLN A 172 -11.59 17.49 -11.87
CA GLN A 172 -11.23 18.90 -11.72
C GLN A 172 -10.75 19.19 -10.29
N ALA A 173 -11.50 18.75 -9.27
CA ALA A 173 -11.16 18.93 -7.87
C ALA A 173 -9.85 18.22 -7.49
N LEU A 174 -9.61 17.01 -8.02
CA LEU A 174 -8.37 16.28 -7.81
C LEU A 174 -7.16 17.02 -8.41
N ILE A 175 -7.26 17.48 -9.66
CA ILE A 175 -6.17 18.22 -10.33
C ILE A 175 -5.90 19.53 -9.59
N ASP A 176 -6.95 20.25 -9.20
CA ASP A 176 -6.82 21.48 -8.41
C ASP A 176 -6.09 21.23 -7.09
N TRP A 177 -6.49 20.18 -6.37
CA TRP A 177 -5.85 19.78 -5.12
C TRP A 177 -4.38 19.44 -5.30
N VAL A 178 -4.04 18.64 -6.32
CA VAL A 178 -2.66 18.26 -6.65
C VAL A 178 -1.82 19.51 -6.95
N GLN A 179 -2.31 20.42 -7.79
CA GLN A 179 -1.57 21.64 -8.16
C GLN A 179 -1.37 22.57 -6.96
N ILE A 180 -2.39 22.74 -6.13
CA ILE A 180 -2.30 23.56 -4.90
C ILE A 180 -1.35 22.93 -3.88
N TYR A 181 -1.41 21.61 -3.71
CA TYR A 181 -0.62 20.90 -2.70
C TYR A 181 0.86 20.83 -3.09
N PHE A 182 1.14 20.39 -4.31
CA PHE A 182 2.52 20.24 -4.82
C PHE A 182 3.11 21.52 -5.41
N LYS A 183 2.33 22.61 -5.49
CA LYS A 183 2.76 23.90 -6.07
C LYS A 183 3.26 23.77 -7.52
N CYS A 184 2.64 22.87 -8.28
CA CYS A 184 2.93 22.64 -9.70
C CYS A 184 1.80 23.20 -10.59
N CYS A 185 2.03 23.24 -11.90
CA CYS A 185 1.04 23.66 -12.87
C CYS A 185 1.22 22.91 -14.19
N GLY A 186 0.18 22.18 -14.61
CA GLY A 186 0.28 21.19 -15.69
C GLY A 186 0.99 19.90 -15.25
N MET A 187 1.29 19.03 -16.20
CA MET A 187 1.95 17.74 -15.95
C MET A 187 3.47 17.86 -15.95
N ARG A 188 3.99 18.57 -16.94
CA ARG A 188 5.39 18.88 -17.18
C ARG A 188 5.62 20.40 -17.16
N SER A 189 4.67 21.17 -17.68
CA SER A 189 4.79 22.61 -17.86
C SER A 189 3.41 23.29 -17.86
N PRO A 190 3.32 24.59 -17.51
CA PRO A 190 2.08 25.35 -17.70
C PRO A 190 1.54 25.34 -19.13
N ASN A 191 2.37 25.04 -20.13
CA ASN A 191 1.93 24.94 -21.52
C ASN A 191 1.09 23.69 -21.82
N ASP A 192 1.08 22.68 -20.94
CA ASP A 192 0.26 21.48 -21.13
C ASP A 192 -1.24 21.82 -21.22
N TRP A 193 -1.64 22.96 -20.65
CA TRP A 193 -2.99 23.51 -20.76
C TRP A 193 -3.39 23.89 -22.20
N ASP A 194 -2.47 23.90 -23.18
CA ASP A 194 -2.83 23.99 -24.59
C ASP A 194 -3.53 22.74 -25.13
N MET A 195 -3.40 21.59 -24.45
CA MET A 195 -4.13 20.38 -24.82
C MET A 195 -5.62 20.44 -24.45
N ASN A 196 -6.00 21.33 -23.53
CA ASN A 196 -7.39 21.49 -23.11
C ASN A 196 -8.12 22.51 -23.99
N ILE A 197 -9.33 22.15 -24.46
CA ILE A 197 -10.12 22.98 -25.38
C ILE A 197 -10.50 24.36 -24.83
N TYR A 198 -10.60 24.54 -23.52
CA TYR A 198 -10.96 25.81 -22.89
C TYR A 198 -9.74 26.74 -22.70
N PHE A 199 -8.60 26.14 -22.35
CA PHE A 199 -7.37 26.87 -22.03
C PHE A 199 -6.43 27.07 -23.23
N ASN A 200 -6.63 26.36 -24.34
CA ASN A 200 -5.83 26.53 -25.55
C ASN A 200 -5.85 27.99 -26.03
N LYS A 201 -4.69 28.52 -26.44
CA LYS A 201 -4.57 29.89 -26.97
C LYS A 201 -5.51 30.15 -28.15
N SER A 202 -5.67 29.17 -29.05
CA SER A 202 -6.55 29.26 -30.22
C SER A 202 -8.03 29.39 -29.83
N SER A 203 -8.40 29.02 -28.61
CA SER A 203 -9.78 29.11 -28.12
C SER A 203 -10.28 30.54 -27.93
N GLN A 204 -9.41 31.54 -28.08
CA GLN A 204 -9.82 32.93 -28.26
C GLN A 204 -10.76 33.11 -29.47
N GLN A 205 -10.55 32.33 -30.54
CA GLN A 205 -11.41 32.35 -31.73
C GLN A 205 -12.85 31.91 -31.41
N PHE A 206 -13.02 31.08 -30.38
CA PHE A 206 -14.31 30.62 -29.88
C PHE A 206 -14.79 31.42 -28.66
N SER A 207 -14.19 32.60 -28.39
CA SER A 207 -14.52 33.45 -27.25
C SER A 207 -14.44 32.75 -25.89
N SER A 208 -13.54 31.76 -25.73
CA SER A 208 -13.31 31.14 -24.43
C SER A 208 -12.69 32.16 -23.47
N PRO A 209 -13.30 32.44 -22.29
CA PRO A 209 -12.76 33.38 -21.30
C PRO A 209 -11.39 32.95 -20.73
N GLU A 210 -11.07 31.66 -20.83
CA GLU A 210 -9.90 31.01 -20.21
C GLU A 210 -8.78 30.76 -21.23
N ALA A 211 -8.98 31.16 -22.48
CA ALA A 211 -8.03 30.94 -23.56
C ALA A 211 -6.65 31.52 -23.24
N GLY A 212 -5.60 30.69 -23.41
CA GLY A 212 -4.23 31.03 -23.05
C GLY A 212 -4.03 31.28 -21.55
N GLY A 213 -4.94 30.82 -20.71
CA GLY A 213 -4.82 30.83 -19.26
C GLY A 213 -4.35 29.50 -18.68
N VAL A 214 -4.36 29.42 -17.36
CA VAL A 214 -4.22 28.20 -16.54
C VAL A 214 -5.28 28.24 -15.43
N PRO A 215 -5.66 27.11 -14.80
CA PRO A 215 -6.59 27.14 -13.69
C PRO A 215 -6.06 27.95 -12.50
N TYR A 216 -6.99 28.38 -11.64
CA TYR A 216 -6.66 29.13 -10.44
C TYR A 216 -5.76 28.35 -9.47
N SER A 217 -5.82 27.02 -9.50
CA SER A 217 -5.00 26.12 -8.67
C SER A 217 -3.51 26.22 -8.99
N CYS A 218 -3.14 26.66 -10.20
CA CYS A 218 -1.77 26.99 -10.58
C CYS A 218 -1.25 28.31 -9.95
N CYS A 219 -2.13 29.14 -9.40
CA CYS A 219 -1.74 30.48 -8.97
C CYS A 219 -1.05 30.48 -7.61
N LYS A 220 -0.02 31.32 -7.51
CA LYS A 220 0.66 31.57 -6.25
C LYS A 220 -0.25 32.39 -5.35
N LYS A 221 -0.41 31.96 -4.09
CA LYS A 221 -1.02 32.78 -3.04
C LYS A 221 -0.18 34.05 -2.84
N MET A 222 -0.82 35.18 -2.56
CA MET A 222 -0.11 36.42 -2.27
C MET A 222 0.79 36.25 -1.02
N ARG A 223 2.05 36.67 -1.13
CA ARG A 223 2.99 36.61 0.01
C ARG A 223 2.47 37.52 1.14
N GLY A 224 2.40 36.99 2.35
CA GLY A 224 2.02 37.74 3.55
C GLY A 224 0.54 37.66 3.94
N VAL A 225 -0.27 36.89 3.21
CA VAL A 225 -1.68 36.63 3.59
C VAL A 225 -1.94 35.13 3.52
N ASP A 226 -1.50 34.41 4.56
CA ASP A 226 -1.90 33.03 4.76
C ASP A 226 -3.38 32.98 5.12
N GLY A 227 -4.21 32.43 4.22
CA GLY A 227 -5.68 32.37 4.38
C GLY A 227 -6.46 33.47 3.65
N GLY A 228 -5.82 34.27 2.79
CA GLY A 228 -6.52 35.26 1.96
C GLY A 228 -7.48 34.61 0.93
N PRO A 229 -8.43 35.40 0.37
CA PRO A 229 -9.38 34.89 -0.62
C PRO A 229 -8.67 34.37 -1.87
N ILE A 230 -9.16 33.26 -2.40
CA ILE A 230 -8.64 32.65 -3.63
C ILE A 230 -9.12 33.49 -4.81
N ASN A 231 -8.18 34.05 -5.58
CA ASN A 231 -8.51 34.74 -6.82
C ASN A 231 -8.69 33.71 -7.93
N PHE A 232 -9.93 33.38 -8.28
CA PHE A 232 -10.22 32.43 -9.36
C PHE A 232 -9.81 32.91 -10.76
N PHE A 233 -9.58 34.21 -10.94
CA PHE A 233 -9.20 34.80 -12.24
C PHE A 233 -7.69 34.99 -12.44
N CYS A 234 -6.87 34.66 -11.44
CA CYS A 234 -5.43 34.90 -11.47
C CYS A 234 -4.69 34.26 -12.66
N GLY A 235 -5.22 33.16 -13.20
CA GLY A 235 -4.60 32.41 -14.29
C GLY A 235 -5.05 32.84 -15.68
N HIS A 236 -6.01 33.76 -15.81
CA HIS A 236 -6.54 34.18 -17.12
C HIS A 236 -5.46 34.89 -17.94
N GLY A 237 -5.30 34.47 -19.20
CA GLY A 237 -4.34 35.05 -20.14
C GLY A 237 -2.87 34.89 -19.74
N ALA A 238 -2.55 34.12 -18.70
CA ALA A 238 -1.20 33.99 -18.15
C ALA A 238 -0.15 33.52 -19.18
N ARG A 239 -0.57 32.83 -20.24
CA ARG A 239 0.29 32.28 -21.30
C ARG A 239 0.20 33.03 -22.63
N LEU A 240 -0.62 34.08 -22.71
CA LEU A 240 -0.73 34.94 -23.89
C LEU A 240 0.40 35.97 -23.98
N PHE A 241 0.88 36.46 -22.84
CA PHE A 241 1.87 37.55 -22.77
C PHE A 241 3.32 37.11 -23.02
N LYS A 242 3.57 35.88 -23.49
CA LYS A 242 4.93 35.38 -23.78
C LYS A 242 5.38 35.56 -25.23
N GLU A 243 4.49 35.98 -26.14
CA GLU A 243 4.82 36.23 -27.56
C GLU A 243 5.02 37.71 -27.92
N VAL A 244 5.00 38.62 -26.94
CA VAL A 244 5.10 40.08 -27.18
C VAL A 244 6.41 40.69 -26.63
N ILE A 245 7.32 39.88 -26.07
CA ILE A 245 8.64 40.34 -25.63
C ILE A 245 9.71 39.31 -26.06
N SER A 246 10.02 39.34 -27.35
CA SER A 246 11.31 38.90 -27.90
C SER A 246 11.91 40.05 -28.67
#